data_AF-A0A2N2P9D1-F1
#
_entry.id   AF-A0A2N2P9D1-F1
#
_cell.length_a   1.000
_cell.length_b   1.000
_cell.length_c   1.000
_cell.angle_alpha   90.00
_cell.angle_beta   90.00
_cell.angle_gamma   90.00
#
_symmetry.space_group_name_H-M   'P 1'
#
loop_
_entity.id
_entity.type
_entity.pdbx_description
1 polymer ?
#
loop_
_entity_poly.entity_id
_entity_poly.type
_entity_poly.pdbx_seq_one_letter_code
_entity_poly.pdbx_strand_id
1 'polypeptide(L)'
;METASCIAELVEQGYHPVITHGNGPQIGNILRRVELSVNEVYPLPLHVCVADSQAGMGYMITQCLSNAMRSRGIARQAATLITRVVVDPDDPAMFRPTKPIGRFIPQPQAEIFEERYGWHMRDFGTQGKR
;
A
#
# COMPACT_ATOMS: atom_id res chain seq x y z
N MET A 1 10.67 4.50 14.84
CA MET A 1 10.34 4.23 16.27
C MET A 1 9.46 5.33 16.86
N GLU A 2 9.61 6.59 16.44
CA GLU A 2 8.82 7.73 16.94
C GLU A 2 7.29 7.53 16.86
N THR A 3 6.73 7.20 15.69
CA THR A 3 5.27 7.05 15.52
C THR A 3 4.65 6.03 16.49
N ALA A 4 5.29 4.87 16.66
CA ALA A 4 4.79 3.84 17.57
C ALA A 4 4.84 4.28 19.04
N SER A 5 5.85 5.08 19.42
CA SER A 5 5.95 5.66 20.77
C SER A 5 4.82 6.65 21.02
N CYS A 6 4.54 7.56 20.08
CA CYS A 6 3.44 8.52 20.22
C CYS A 6 2.07 7.83 20.34
N ILE A 7 1.85 6.74 19.59
CA ILE A 7 0.61 5.96 19.72
C ILE A 7 0.56 5.25 21.09
N ALA A 8 1.67 4.70 21.56
CA ALA A 8 1.73 4.07 22.88
C ALA A 8 1.43 5.07 24.02
N GLU A 9 1.80 6.35 23.88
CA GLU A 9 1.42 7.42 24.83
C GLU A 9 -0.09 7.65 24.88
N LEU A 10 -0.75 7.62 23.73
CA LEU A 10 -2.23 7.71 23.71
C LEU A 10 -2.85 6.50 24.40
N VAL A 11 -2.31 5.31 24.18
CA VAL A 11 -2.79 4.10 24.85
C VAL A 11 -2.57 4.18 26.36
N GLU A 12 -1.44 4.71 26.81
CA GLU A 12 -1.10 4.93 28.22
C GLU A 12 -2.07 5.91 28.91
N GLN A 13 -2.50 6.95 28.19
CA GLN A 13 -3.52 7.91 28.63
C GLN A 13 -4.95 7.33 28.64
N GLY A 14 -5.13 6.05 28.28
CA GLY A 14 -6.42 5.37 28.31
C GLY A 14 -7.20 5.40 27.00
N TYR A 15 -6.65 5.96 25.92
CA TYR A 15 -7.32 5.94 24.61
C TYR A 15 -7.30 4.54 23.96
N HIS A 16 -8.20 4.35 23.00
CA HIS A 16 -8.35 3.11 22.23
C HIS A 16 -8.24 3.42 20.72
N PRO A 17 -7.02 3.69 20.23
CA PRO A 17 -6.84 4.16 18.86
C PRO A 17 -7.16 3.08 17.83
N VAL A 18 -7.88 3.49 16.78
CA VAL A 18 -7.98 2.76 15.51
C VAL A 18 -6.98 3.36 14.55
N ILE A 19 -6.09 2.52 14.00
CA ILE A 19 -4.97 2.97 13.17
C ILE A 19 -5.24 2.60 11.72
N THR A 20 -5.16 3.59 10.83
CA THR A 20 -5.14 3.42 9.38
C THR A 20 -3.83 3.96 8.83
N HIS A 21 -3.39 3.49 7.66
CA HIS A 21 -2.19 4.00 7.00
C HIS A 21 -2.40 4.15 5.49
N GLY A 22 -1.61 5.03 4.88
CA GLY A 22 -1.48 5.09 3.42
C GLY A 22 -0.61 3.95 2.88
N ASN A 23 -0.71 3.69 1.57
CA ASN A 23 0.05 2.63 0.91
C ASN A 23 0.75 3.09 -0.39
N GLY A 24 0.72 4.38 -0.74
CA GLY A 24 1.14 4.89 -2.06
C GLY A 24 2.55 4.47 -2.51
N PRO A 25 3.60 4.73 -1.72
CA PRO A 25 4.95 4.25 -2.04
C PRO A 25 5.08 2.73 -2.03
N GLN A 26 4.40 2.06 -1.07
CA GLN A 26 4.49 0.63 -0.86
C GLN A 26 3.87 -0.16 -2.02
N ILE A 27 2.68 0.24 -2.47
CA ILE A 27 2.01 -0.41 -3.59
C ILE A 27 2.82 -0.26 -4.87
N GLY A 28 3.48 0.89 -5.06
CA GLY A 28 4.36 1.10 -6.19
C GLY A 28 5.57 0.15 -6.21
N ASN A 29 6.19 -0.09 -5.06
CA ASN A 29 7.30 -1.04 -4.96
C ASN A 29 6.83 -2.52 -5.06
N ILE A 30 5.60 -2.83 -4.67
CA ILE A 30 5.02 -4.17 -4.87
C ILE A 30 4.75 -4.40 -6.36
N LEU A 31 4.09 -3.45 -7.04
CA LEU A 31 3.88 -3.51 -8.49
C LEU A 31 5.20 -3.68 -9.23
N ARG A 32 6.24 -2.93 -8.86
CA ARG A 32 7.54 -3.07 -9.50
C ARG A 32 8.11 -4.48 -9.38
N ARG A 33 7.90 -5.16 -8.25
CA ARG A 33 8.33 -6.55 -8.08
C ARG A 33 7.56 -7.47 -9.04
N VAL A 34 6.25 -7.27 -9.16
CA VAL A 34 5.40 -8.00 -10.12
C VAL A 34 5.85 -7.77 -11.56
N GLU A 35 6.14 -6.53 -11.94
CA GLU A 35 6.65 -6.18 -13.28
C GLU A 35 7.97 -6.87 -13.60
N LEU A 36 8.91 -6.86 -12.65
CA LEU A 36 10.23 -7.47 -12.83
C LEU A 36 10.16 -9.01 -12.89
N SER A 37 9.15 -9.62 -12.27
CA SER A 37 9.02 -11.07 -12.19
C SER A 37 8.09 -11.67 -13.25
N VAL A 38 7.55 -10.87 -14.17
CA VAL A 38 6.45 -11.28 -15.07
C VAL A 38 6.81 -12.40 -16.05
N ASN A 39 8.10 -12.60 -16.33
CA ASN A 39 8.59 -13.68 -17.19
C ASN A 39 8.91 -14.97 -16.41
N GLU A 40 8.86 -14.93 -15.07
CA GLU A 40 9.25 -16.03 -14.18
C GLU A 40 8.04 -16.56 -13.40
N VAL A 41 7.11 -15.67 -13.02
CA VAL A 41 5.90 -15.99 -12.26
C VAL A 41 4.71 -15.20 -12.79
N TYR A 42 3.50 -15.69 -12.51
CA TYR A 42 2.27 -15.02 -12.94
C TYR A 42 2.14 -13.62 -12.29
N PRO A 43 1.63 -12.64 -13.04
CA PRO A 43 1.43 -11.30 -12.51
C PRO A 43 0.30 -11.26 -11.48
N LEU A 44 0.47 -10.48 -10.41
CA LEU A 44 -0.57 -10.25 -9.41
C LEU A 44 -1.40 -9.01 -9.75
N PRO A 45 -2.74 -9.08 -9.67
CA PRO A 45 -3.59 -7.92 -9.90
C PRO A 45 -3.46 -6.90 -8.77
N LEU A 46 -3.73 -5.63 -9.07
CA LEU A 46 -3.51 -4.51 -8.15
C LEU A 46 -4.17 -4.70 -6.77
N HIS A 47 -5.37 -5.25 -6.71
CA HIS A 47 -6.08 -5.46 -5.45
C HIS A 47 -5.39 -6.51 -4.55
N VAL A 48 -4.71 -7.52 -5.12
CA VAL A 48 -3.91 -8.49 -4.37
C VAL A 48 -2.64 -7.82 -3.85
N CYS A 49 -1.96 -7.05 -4.69
CA CYS A 49 -0.81 -6.24 -4.27
C CYS A 49 -1.18 -5.26 -3.13
N VAL A 50 -2.39 -4.72 -3.14
CA VAL A 50 -2.91 -3.89 -2.04
C VAL A 50 -3.09 -4.71 -0.77
N ALA A 51 -3.65 -5.93 -0.84
CA ALA A 51 -3.79 -6.81 0.31
C ALA A 51 -2.40 -7.18 0.92
N ASP A 52 -1.42 -7.49 0.08
CA ASP A 52 -0.03 -7.74 0.53
C ASP A 52 0.54 -6.51 1.24
N SER A 53 0.28 -5.31 0.70
CA SER A 53 0.73 -4.05 1.31
C SER A 53 0.11 -3.83 2.69
N GLN A 54 -1.17 -4.20 2.88
CA GLN A 54 -1.85 -4.11 4.18
C GLN A 54 -1.21 -5.06 5.19
N ALA A 55 -0.98 -6.32 4.80
CA ALA A 55 -0.39 -7.33 5.67
C ALA A 55 1.04 -6.95 6.07
N GLY A 56 1.88 -6.61 5.10
CA GLY A 56 3.28 -6.26 5.34
C GLY A 56 3.45 -5.00 6.20
N MET A 57 2.69 -3.94 5.89
CA MET A 57 2.71 -2.70 6.69
C MET A 57 2.11 -2.91 8.07
N GLY A 58 0.97 -3.59 8.15
CA GLY A 58 0.29 -3.85 9.40
C GLY A 58 1.14 -4.71 10.35
N TYR A 59 1.86 -5.71 9.82
CA TYR A 59 2.86 -6.45 10.59
C TYR A 59 3.91 -5.51 11.21
N MET A 60 4.53 -4.64 10.40
CA MET A 60 5.55 -3.71 10.89
C MET A 60 5.00 -2.76 11.96
N ILE A 61 3.81 -2.17 11.71
CA ILE A 61 3.15 -1.26 12.65
C ILE A 61 2.84 -1.98 13.96
N THR A 62 2.21 -3.16 13.86
CA THR A 62 1.82 -3.98 15.03
C THR A 62 3.04 -4.38 15.84
N GLN A 63 4.13 -4.80 15.19
CA GLN A 63 5.37 -5.19 15.84
C GLN A 63 6.00 -4.00 16.58
N CYS A 64 6.13 -2.85 15.92
CA CYS A 64 6.70 -1.65 16.52
C CYS A 64 5.85 -1.13 17.69
N LEU A 65 4.53 -1.11 17.54
CA LEU A 65 3.61 -0.67 18.59
C LEU A 65 3.62 -1.63 19.79
N SER A 66 3.64 -2.94 19.54
CA SER A 66 3.73 -3.95 20.60
C SER A 66 5.01 -3.81 21.41
N ASN A 67 6.14 -3.55 20.75
CA ASN A 67 7.41 -3.29 21.44
C ASN A 67 7.36 -2.00 22.27
N ALA A 68 6.79 -0.91 21.73
CA ALA A 68 6.65 0.36 22.45
C ALA A 68 5.70 0.28 23.66
N MET A 69 4.59 -0.45 23.53
CA MET A 69 3.68 -0.74 24.65
C MET A 69 4.37 -1.58 25.72
N ARG A 70 5.10 -2.63 25.31
CA ARG A 70 5.83 -3.50 26.23
C ARG A 70 6.89 -2.75 27.02
N SER A 71 7.66 -1.85 26.39
CA SER A 71 8.68 -1.05 27.10
C SER A 71 8.08 -0.09 28.13
N ARG A 72 6.78 0.21 28.04
CA ARG A 72 6.02 1.05 28.98
C ARG A 72 5.20 0.26 29.99
N GLY A 73 5.31 -1.07 30.01
CA GLY A 73 4.50 -1.93 30.89
C GLY A 73 3.01 -1.99 30.52
N ILE A 74 2.64 -1.56 29.30
CA ILE A 74 1.24 -1.56 28.85
C ILE A 74 0.87 -2.97 28.40
N ALA A 75 -0.02 -3.63 29.16
CA ALA A 75 -0.53 -4.97 28.86
C ALA A 75 -1.71 -4.92 27.87
N ARG A 76 -1.47 -4.47 26.63
CA ARG A 76 -2.45 -4.47 25.54
C ARG A 76 -1.90 -5.12 24.29
N GLN A 77 -2.80 -5.61 23.44
CA GLN A 77 -2.48 -6.23 22.15
C GLN A 77 -2.95 -5.32 21.01
N ALA A 78 -2.12 -5.25 19.97
CA ALA A 78 -2.49 -4.66 18.69
C ALA A 78 -2.70 -5.78 17.67
N ALA A 79 -3.61 -5.58 16.73
CA ALA A 79 -3.88 -6.51 15.65
C ALA A 79 -4.01 -5.75 14.33
N THR A 80 -3.56 -6.38 13.24
CA THR A 80 -3.81 -5.91 11.88
C THR A 80 -4.95 -6.71 11.27
N LEU A 81 -5.91 -6.02 10.68
CA LEU A 81 -7.03 -6.63 9.98
C LEU A 81 -6.94 -6.31 8.49
N ILE A 82 -6.90 -7.36 7.65
CA ILE A 82 -7.02 -7.18 6.21
C ILE A 82 -8.44 -6.71 5.92
N THR A 83 -8.53 -5.57 5.25
CA THR A 83 -9.76 -4.82 5.09
C THR A 83 -10.09 -4.67 3.61
N ARG A 84 -11.32 -5.05 3.24
CA ARG A 84 -11.91 -4.76 1.92
C ARG A 84 -12.82 -3.55 2.06
N VAL A 85 -12.75 -2.66 1.07
CA VAL A 85 -13.63 -1.49 0.97
C VAL A 85 -14.53 -1.72 -0.24
N VAL A 86 -15.84 -1.66 -0.03
CA VAL A 86 -16.81 -1.71 -1.12
C VAL A 86 -16.78 -0.36 -1.83
N VAL A 87 -16.71 -0.41 -3.16
CA VAL A 87 -16.78 0.77 -4.04
C VAL A 87 -17.90 0.55 -5.04
N ASP A 88 -18.43 1.64 -5.58
CA ASP A 88 -19.41 1.59 -6.66
C ASP A 88 -18.71 1.08 -7.95
N PRO A 89 -19.16 -0.02 -8.57
CA PRO A 89 -18.59 -0.50 -9.84
C PRO A 89 -18.74 0.53 -10.97
N ASP A 90 -19.71 1.44 -10.88
CA ASP A 90 -19.98 2.47 -11.88
C ASP A 90 -19.35 3.83 -11.49
N ASP A 91 -18.49 3.87 -10.46
CA ASP A 91 -17.80 5.10 -10.05
C ASP A 91 -16.99 5.66 -11.24
N PRO A 92 -17.20 6.94 -11.63
CA PRO A 92 -16.44 7.57 -12.72
C PRO A 92 -14.91 7.50 -12.56
N ALA A 93 -14.41 7.39 -11.32
CA ALA A 93 -12.99 7.22 -11.02
C ALA A 93 -12.43 5.89 -11.51
N MET A 94 -13.26 4.86 -11.74
CA MET A 94 -12.86 3.57 -12.32
C MET A 94 -12.49 3.72 -13.80
N PHE A 95 -13.17 4.61 -14.51
CA PHE A 95 -12.92 4.86 -15.94
C PHE A 95 -11.87 5.96 -16.18
N ARG A 96 -11.58 6.76 -15.14
CA ARG A 96 -10.59 7.84 -15.21
C ARG A 96 -9.71 7.85 -13.96
N PRO A 97 -8.72 6.93 -13.86
CA PRO A 97 -7.83 6.88 -12.72
C PRO A 97 -7.00 8.17 -12.62
N THR A 98 -7.09 8.85 -11.48
CA THR A 98 -6.37 10.11 -11.21
C THR A 98 -5.22 9.96 -10.21
N LYS A 99 -5.21 8.87 -9.44
CA LYS A 99 -4.23 8.60 -8.39
C LYS A 99 -3.01 7.88 -8.98
N PRO A 100 -1.84 8.53 -9.06
CA PRO A 100 -0.64 7.85 -9.56
C PRO A 100 -0.10 6.87 -8.52
N ILE A 101 0.31 5.69 -8.98
CA ILE A 101 0.94 4.62 -8.19
C ILE A 101 2.23 4.18 -8.88
N GLY A 102 3.18 3.55 -8.17
CA GLY A 102 4.43 3.12 -8.84
C GLY A 102 5.47 4.22 -8.99
N ARG A 103 6.48 3.95 -9.82
CA ARG A 103 7.50 4.92 -10.25
C ARG A 103 7.19 5.32 -11.70
N PHE A 104 7.91 6.31 -12.22
CA PHE A 104 7.84 6.59 -13.64
C PHE A 104 8.42 5.44 -14.47
N ILE A 105 7.74 5.12 -15.56
CA ILE A 105 8.05 4.05 -16.48
C ILE A 105 8.44 4.67 -17.84
N PRO A 106 9.57 4.27 -18.44
CA PRO A 106 9.95 4.70 -19.78
C PRO A 106 8.88 4.30 -20.81
N GLN A 107 8.71 5.14 -21.83
CA GLN A 107 7.63 4.97 -22.82
C GLN A 107 7.56 3.57 -23.47
N PRO A 108 8.66 2.93 -23.92
CA PRO A 108 8.59 1.59 -24.51
C PRO A 108 8.06 0.53 -23.54
N GLN A 109 8.37 0.68 -22.24
CA GLN A 109 7.89 -0.25 -21.22
C GLN A 109 6.43 0.04 -20.85
N ALA A 110 6.02 1.31 -20.87
CA ALA A 110 4.65 1.71 -20.59
C ALA A 110 3.66 1.21 -21.66
N GLU A 111 4.06 1.22 -22.94
CA GLU A 111 3.26 0.69 -24.06
C GLU A 111 2.94 -0.80 -23.88
N ILE A 112 3.93 -1.59 -23.42
CA ILE A 112 3.71 -3.01 -23.09
C ILE A 112 2.65 -3.16 -21.99
N PHE A 113 2.65 -2.29 -20.99
CA PHE A 113 1.68 -2.34 -19.90
C PHE A 113 0.27 -1.93 -20.33
N GLU A 114 0.17 -0.91 -21.17
CA GLU A 114 -1.08 -0.45 -21.78
C GLU A 114 -1.68 -1.56 -22.67
N GLU A 115 -0.90 -2.16 -23.57
CA GLU A 115 -1.39 -3.16 -24.53
C GLU A 115 -1.68 -4.53 -23.91
N ARG A 116 -0.78 -5.04 -23.07
CA ARG A 116 -0.85 -6.43 -22.57
C ARG A 116 -1.69 -6.57 -21.31
N TYR A 117 -1.72 -5.54 -20.47
CA TYR A 117 -2.38 -5.60 -19.16
C TYR A 117 -3.47 -4.55 -18.98
N GLY A 118 -3.75 -3.73 -20.00
CA GLY A 118 -4.82 -2.72 -19.97
C GLY A 118 -4.58 -1.60 -18.97
N TRP A 119 -3.31 -1.28 -18.65
CA TRP A 119 -3.00 -0.22 -17.70
C TRP A 119 -3.32 1.15 -18.27
N HIS A 120 -3.95 2.01 -17.48
CA HIS A 120 -4.14 3.41 -17.81
C HIS A 120 -2.94 4.22 -17.29
N MET A 121 -2.02 4.55 -18.19
CA MET A 121 -0.81 5.29 -17.87
C MET A 121 -0.97 6.76 -18.25
N ARG A 122 -0.60 7.68 -17.36
CA ARG A 122 -0.55 9.11 -17.65
C ARG A 122 0.88 9.53 -18.00
N ASP A 123 1.02 10.33 -19.04
CA ASP A 123 2.31 10.88 -19.45
C ASP A 123 2.69 12.12 -18.60
N PHE A 124 3.90 12.11 -18.06
CA PHE A 124 4.51 13.21 -17.31
C PHE A 124 5.74 13.79 -18.04
N GLY A 125 5.79 13.64 -19.37
CA GLY A 125 6.83 14.17 -20.24
C GLY A 125 8.17 13.50 -20.00
N THR A 126 9.21 14.28 -19.73
CA THR A 126 10.58 13.76 -19.56
C THR A 126 10.75 12.84 -18.36
N GLN A 127 9.81 12.85 -17.41
CA GLN A 127 9.81 11.93 -16.28
C GLN A 127 9.41 10.51 -16.68
N GLY A 128 8.64 10.35 -17.77
CA GLY A 128 8.05 9.09 -18.21
C GLY A 128 6.55 9.00 -17.89
N LYS A 129 5.98 7.81 -18.07
CA LYS A 129 4.56 7.55 -17.79
C LYS A 129 4.35 6.95 -16.40
N ARG A 130 3.21 7.20 -15.77
CA ARG A 130 2.80 6.63 -14.47
C ARG A 130 1.29 6.52 -14.34
#